data_AF-A0A7K3XNG3-F1
#
_entry.id   AF-A0A7K3XNG3-F1
#
_cell.length_a   1.000
_cell.length_b   1.000
_cell.length_c   1.000
_cell.angle_alpha   90.00
_cell.angle_beta   90.00
_cell.angle_gamma   90.00
#
_symmetry.space_group_name_H-M   'P 1'
#
loop_
_entity.id
_entity.type
_entity.pdbx_description
1 polymer ?
#
loop_
_entity_poly.entity_id
_entity_poly.type
_entity_poly.pdbx_seq_one_letter_code
_entity_poly.pdbx_strand_id
1 'polypeptide(L)'
;MNRKKMVTTFRKLHKWPGIIIAVFAIHFALSGMIMNHRNLFSGVDVSRKWMPRSYEYQNWNQAAVRGGFSIGEDSLLFFGNIGSWIKTNQGFIDYNQGFPRGIDNRKINQLISFNEKLIAATQFGLFQRGISDKDWQSIPTPASGQRLVDLFIRKDTLFILSRNYLIKSVDLNHFQTIVLPAPEGYTRSASLFNTLWELHSGELFGTVGKLLVDLLGFVTILLTVTGLLHFFFPKLIRRKKQITGTSGSLRAKFRLNLRWHNVAGYIFVLFLVINTIAGIFLRPPLLIPIVNSRVGIIPGTHLDNNNPWNDKLRKGTWNEKLGIYIFSTADGFYAADENLTRPMIRFNSQPPVSLMGCNVLEPVDSTKYLIGSFSGMYTWDAVNGEVSDFFTGKGYEAPSGMSRPVSDNMVAGYLKDHRNNQWVFDYNHGIEAVSNTAIWEMPDDVKLKSPISLWNLSLEIHTGRILEQFIGMFYLLYIPVAGICVLMVLISGFMVWLLAHRKKKKLNNG
;
A
#
# COMPACT_ATOMS: atom_id res chain seq x y z
N MET A 1 -17.95 -11.66 -40.68
CA MET A 1 -18.22 -10.19 -40.76
C MET A 1 -17.36 -9.56 -41.86
N ASN A 2 -17.91 -8.69 -42.73
CA ASN A 2 -17.15 -8.02 -43.80
C ASN A 2 -16.00 -7.18 -43.20
N ARG A 3 -14.77 -7.30 -43.72
CA ARG A 3 -13.56 -6.59 -43.24
C ARG A 3 -13.75 -5.07 -43.15
N LYS A 4 -14.49 -4.45 -44.09
CA LYS A 4 -14.82 -3.02 -44.00
C LYS A 4 -15.68 -2.70 -42.77
N LYS A 5 -16.67 -3.56 -42.46
CA LYS A 5 -17.49 -3.44 -41.25
C LYS A 5 -16.62 -3.61 -39.99
N MET A 6 -15.69 -4.58 -39.96
CA MET A 6 -14.75 -4.77 -38.85
C MET A 6 -13.89 -3.54 -38.56
N VAL A 7 -13.27 -2.95 -39.58
CA VAL A 7 -12.43 -1.74 -39.39
C VAL A 7 -13.26 -0.58 -38.84
N THR A 8 -14.49 -0.40 -39.34
CA THR A 8 -15.39 0.65 -38.84
C THR A 8 -15.78 0.41 -37.38
N THR A 9 -16.08 -0.83 -37.00
CA THR A 9 -16.41 -1.19 -35.61
C THR A 9 -15.22 -0.94 -34.67
N PHE A 10 -14.03 -1.46 -34.98
CA PHE A 10 -12.85 -1.26 -34.12
C PHE A 10 -12.45 0.21 -34.01
N ARG A 11 -12.61 1.02 -35.07
CA ARG A 11 -12.41 2.47 -34.97
C ARG A 11 -13.37 3.13 -33.97
N LYS A 12 -14.63 2.70 -33.91
CA LYS A 12 -15.59 3.21 -32.92
C LYS A 12 -15.21 2.79 -31.50
N LEU A 13 -14.85 1.51 -31.30
CA LEU A 13 -14.40 0.95 -30.02
C LEU A 13 -13.07 1.53 -29.54
N HIS A 14 -12.20 1.99 -30.44
CA HIS A 14 -10.98 2.68 -30.07
C HIS A 14 -11.27 4.16 -29.71
N LYS A 15 -12.06 4.84 -30.55
CA LYS A 15 -12.29 6.28 -30.45
C LYS A 15 -13.10 6.67 -29.22
N TRP A 16 -14.30 6.10 -29.04
CA TRP A 16 -15.24 6.61 -28.04
C TRP A 16 -14.81 6.25 -26.61
N PRO A 17 -14.51 4.98 -26.30
CA PRO A 17 -13.89 4.62 -25.02
C PRO A 17 -12.58 5.37 -24.77
N GLY A 18 -11.76 5.57 -25.82
CA GLY A 18 -10.49 6.31 -25.71
C GLY A 18 -10.67 7.76 -25.25
N ILE A 19 -11.70 8.46 -25.76
CA ILE A 19 -12.02 9.82 -25.32
C ILE A 19 -12.51 9.83 -23.87
N ILE A 20 -13.39 8.89 -23.51
CA ILE A 20 -13.95 8.78 -22.15
C ILE A 20 -12.85 8.50 -21.12
N ILE A 21 -11.95 7.57 -21.43
CA ILE A 21 -10.92 7.12 -20.49
C ILE A 21 -9.69 8.04 -20.43
N ALA A 22 -9.55 8.98 -21.37
CA ALA A 22 -8.33 9.77 -21.52
C ALA A 22 -7.89 10.48 -20.24
N VAL A 23 -8.81 11.16 -19.55
CA VAL A 23 -8.50 11.86 -18.30
C VAL A 23 -8.01 10.87 -17.25
N PHE A 24 -8.73 9.75 -17.08
CA PHE A 24 -8.36 8.72 -16.10
C PHE A 24 -7.04 8.04 -16.43
N ALA A 25 -6.76 7.74 -17.71
CA ALA A 25 -5.51 7.11 -18.13
C ALA A 25 -4.29 7.98 -17.80
N ILE A 26 -4.41 9.30 -17.97
CA ILE A 26 -3.36 10.25 -17.56
C ILE A 26 -3.18 10.23 -16.04
N HIS A 27 -4.28 10.25 -15.28
CA HIS A 27 -4.20 10.20 -13.81
C HIS A 27 -3.60 8.89 -13.31
N PHE A 28 -3.97 7.74 -13.88
CA PHE A 28 -3.37 6.44 -13.55
C PHE A 28 -1.86 6.42 -13.82
N ALA A 29 -1.44 6.92 -14.99
CA ALA A 29 -0.02 6.97 -15.34
C ALA A 29 0.78 7.88 -14.40
N LEU A 30 0.29 9.10 -14.14
CA LEU A 30 0.98 10.05 -13.25
C LEU A 30 1.05 9.54 -11.81
N SER A 31 -0.08 9.09 -11.26
CA SER A 31 -0.14 8.55 -9.89
C SER A 31 0.69 7.27 -9.73
N GLY A 32 0.69 6.38 -10.73
CA GLY A 32 1.51 5.16 -10.72
C GLY A 32 3.01 5.46 -10.69
N MET A 33 3.48 6.40 -11.51
CA MET A 33 4.89 6.83 -11.48
C MET A 33 5.29 7.43 -10.13
N ILE A 34 4.44 8.26 -9.52
CA ILE A 34 4.70 8.79 -8.17
C ILE A 34 4.77 7.65 -7.16
N MET A 35 3.87 6.67 -7.25
CA MET A 35 3.82 5.54 -6.33
C MET A 35 5.06 4.64 -6.41
N ASN A 36 5.61 4.43 -7.61
CA ASN A 36 6.83 3.65 -7.84
C ASN A 36 8.07 4.25 -7.17
N HIS A 37 8.09 5.57 -6.97
CA HIS A 37 9.23 6.33 -6.44
C HIS A 37 8.92 6.97 -5.08
N ARG A 38 8.32 6.22 -4.15
CA ARG A 38 7.93 6.71 -2.81
C ARG A 38 9.04 7.48 -2.07
N ASN A 39 10.27 6.97 -2.10
CA ASN A 39 11.42 7.62 -1.43
C ASN A 39 11.72 9.02 -2.00
N LEU A 40 11.60 9.20 -3.32
CA LEU A 40 11.86 10.47 -3.99
C LEU A 40 10.83 11.54 -3.60
N PHE A 41 9.57 11.12 -3.40
CA PHE A 41 8.46 12.01 -3.08
C PHE A 41 8.09 12.03 -1.59
N SER A 42 8.88 11.39 -0.71
CA SER A 42 8.56 11.25 0.72
C SER A 42 8.48 12.59 1.45
N GLY A 43 9.20 13.61 0.94
CA GLY A 43 9.20 14.97 1.46
C GLY A 43 8.10 15.89 0.93
N VAL A 44 7.23 15.39 0.05
CA VAL A 44 6.16 16.18 -0.57
C VAL A 44 4.82 15.84 0.05
N ASP A 45 4.19 16.86 0.63
CA ASP A 45 2.90 16.78 1.30
C ASP A 45 1.85 17.61 0.57
N VAL A 46 0.59 17.21 0.71
CA VAL A 46 -0.57 17.93 0.22
C VAL A 46 -1.48 18.25 1.40
N SER A 47 -1.94 19.49 1.48
CA SER A 47 -2.88 19.88 2.53
C SER A 47 -4.21 19.14 2.35
N ARG A 48 -4.72 18.57 3.45
CA ARG A 48 -6.02 17.89 3.46
C ARG A 48 -7.19 18.82 3.12
N LYS A 49 -7.00 20.15 3.14
CA LYS A 49 -8.00 21.13 2.67
C LYS A 49 -8.33 21.02 1.18
N TRP A 50 -7.42 20.48 0.37
CA TRP A 50 -7.66 20.21 -1.05
C TRP A 50 -8.31 18.85 -1.30
N MET A 51 -8.59 18.11 -0.23
CA MET A 51 -9.14 16.77 -0.27
C MET A 51 -10.60 16.78 0.18
N PRO A 52 -11.35 15.71 -0.13
CA PRO A 52 -12.68 15.50 0.42
C PRO A 52 -12.69 15.50 1.94
N ARG A 53 -13.83 15.87 2.54
CA ARG A 53 -14.01 15.88 4.00
C ARG A 53 -13.73 14.52 4.66
N SER A 54 -13.94 13.40 3.94
CA SER A 54 -13.60 12.06 4.42
C SER A 54 -12.10 11.85 4.68
N TYR A 55 -11.24 12.68 4.08
CA TYR A 55 -9.80 12.69 4.33
C TYR A 55 -9.41 13.70 5.41
N GLU A 56 -10.31 14.49 6.00
CA GLU A 56 -9.96 15.26 7.18
C GLU A 56 -9.88 14.33 8.39
N TYR A 57 -8.95 14.58 9.30
CA TYR A 57 -8.89 13.81 10.54
C TYR A 57 -10.07 14.19 11.43
N GLN A 58 -10.79 13.18 11.89
CA GLN A 58 -11.87 13.29 12.85
C GLN A 58 -11.63 12.26 13.95
N ASN A 59 -11.70 12.70 15.21
CA ASN A 59 -11.54 11.82 16.37
C ASN A 59 -10.29 10.92 16.35
N TRP A 60 -9.15 11.38 15.79
CA TRP A 60 -7.92 10.57 15.66
C TRP A 60 -8.00 9.35 14.71
N ASN A 61 -8.92 9.36 13.74
CA ASN A 61 -9.08 8.32 12.72
C ASN A 61 -7.92 8.23 11.70
N GLN A 62 -8.07 7.38 10.69
CA GLN A 62 -7.09 7.09 9.62
C GLN A 62 -5.72 6.66 10.14
N ALA A 63 -5.72 5.90 11.24
CA ALA A 63 -4.52 5.48 11.96
C ALA A 63 -3.60 6.67 12.32
N ALA A 64 -4.18 7.84 12.63
CA ALA A 64 -3.43 8.97 13.18
C ALA A 64 -2.60 8.49 14.37
N VAL A 65 -3.27 7.77 15.28
CA VAL A 65 -2.65 7.06 16.40
C VAL A 65 -2.75 5.56 16.16
N ARG A 66 -1.66 4.85 16.46
CA ARG A 66 -1.55 3.39 16.39
C ARG A 66 -1.18 2.77 17.74
N GLY A 67 -0.51 3.53 18.59
CA GLY A 67 -0.16 3.11 19.93
C GLY A 67 0.44 4.25 20.72
N GLY A 68 0.86 3.94 21.94
CA GLY A 68 1.47 4.89 22.85
C GLY A 68 1.67 4.27 24.22
N PHE A 69 2.32 5.03 25.08
CA PHE A 69 2.58 4.66 26.46
C PHE A 69 2.79 5.92 27.31
N SER A 70 2.61 5.76 28.61
CA SER A 70 2.78 6.84 29.57
C SER A 70 4.26 7.20 29.77
N ILE A 71 4.55 8.50 29.78
CA ILE A 71 5.85 9.08 30.12
C ILE A 71 5.66 9.90 31.39
N GLY A 72 6.26 9.46 32.49
CA GLY A 72 5.95 10.03 33.81
C GLY A 72 4.51 9.73 34.26
N GLU A 73 4.02 10.49 35.24
CA GLU A 73 2.72 10.21 35.89
C GLU A 73 1.50 10.74 35.11
N ASP A 74 1.67 11.85 34.40
CA ASP A 74 0.56 12.61 33.80
C ASP A 74 0.76 12.94 32.30
N SER A 75 1.78 12.36 31.66
CA SER A 75 1.99 12.56 30.21
C SER A 75 1.83 11.25 29.46
N LEU A 76 1.20 11.33 28.29
CA LEU A 76 1.00 10.20 27.39
C LEU A 76 1.68 10.50 26.06
N LEU A 77 2.68 9.71 25.70
CA LEU A 77 3.25 9.75 24.37
C LEU A 77 2.49 8.78 23.47
N PHE A 78 2.07 9.27 22.31
CA PHE A 78 1.38 8.45 21.32
C PHE A 78 1.98 8.68 19.94
N PHE A 79 1.86 7.67 19.10
CA PHE A 79 2.49 7.63 17.78
C PHE A 79 1.59 7.00 16.73
N GLY A 80 1.86 7.30 15.45
CA GLY A 80 1.19 6.66 14.32
C GLY A 80 1.49 7.35 13.00
N ASN A 81 0.47 7.54 12.15
CA ASN A 81 0.64 8.20 10.85
C ASN A 81 0.98 9.69 10.98
N ILE A 82 0.70 10.32 12.12
CA ILE A 82 1.03 11.73 12.40
C ILE A 82 2.41 11.92 13.06
N GLY A 83 3.18 10.83 13.13
CA GLY A 83 4.42 10.75 13.91
C GLY A 83 4.16 10.71 15.40
N SER A 84 4.97 11.38 16.20
CA SER A 84 4.94 11.31 17.67
C SER A 84 4.43 12.61 18.28
N TRP A 85 3.60 12.50 19.30
CA TRP A 85 3.04 13.62 20.06
C TRP A 85 2.94 13.25 21.54
N ILE A 86 3.00 14.26 22.41
CA ILE A 86 2.81 14.08 23.85
C ILE A 86 1.55 14.84 24.27
N LYS A 87 0.63 14.15 24.94
CA LYS A 87 -0.49 14.75 25.67
C LYS A 87 -0.07 14.99 27.11
N THR A 88 -0.24 16.22 27.59
CA THR A 88 -0.05 16.62 28.99
C THR A 88 -1.36 17.24 29.52
N ASN A 89 -1.39 17.59 30.80
CA ASN A 89 -2.53 18.34 31.38
C ASN A 89 -2.71 19.74 30.76
N GLN A 90 -1.67 20.30 30.13
CA GLN A 90 -1.68 21.64 29.54
C GLN A 90 -1.98 21.65 28.03
N GLY A 91 -2.04 20.48 27.39
CA GLY A 91 -2.32 20.36 25.96
C GLY A 91 -1.46 19.32 25.26
N PHE A 92 -1.14 19.58 24.00
CA PHE A 92 -0.41 18.66 23.14
C PHE A 92 0.89 19.27 22.66
N ILE A 93 1.97 18.49 22.74
CA ILE A 93 3.31 18.88 22.34
C ILE A 93 3.69 18.07 21.11
N ASP A 94 4.05 18.78 20.04
CA ASP A 94 4.59 18.16 18.82
C ASP A 94 5.97 17.57 19.13
N TYR A 95 6.11 16.26 18.92
CA TYR A 95 7.32 15.51 19.23
C TYR A 95 8.00 14.96 17.97
N ASN A 96 7.83 15.62 16.82
CA ASN A 96 8.33 15.18 15.52
C ASN A 96 9.65 15.81 15.07
N GLN A 97 10.24 16.72 15.86
CA GLN A 97 11.47 17.43 15.47
C GLN A 97 12.62 16.43 15.29
N GLY A 98 13.44 16.62 14.25
CA GLY A 98 14.51 15.70 13.86
C GLY A 98 14.16 14.69 12.75
N PHE A 99 12.87 14.38 12.52
CA PHE A 99 12.49 13.58 11.35
C PHE A 99 12.73 14.35 10.04
N PRO A 100 13.08 13.67 8.93
CA PRO A 100 13.12 14.30 7.62
C PRO A 100 11.76 14.92 7.25
N ARG A 101 11.81 15.97 6.43
CA ARG A 101 10.60 16.68 5.97
C ARG A 101 9.60 15.71 5.32
N GLY A 102 8.30 15.93 5.52
CA GLY A 102 7.20 15.16 4.90
C GLY A 102 6.50 14.22 5.88
N ILE A 103 5.16 14.11 5.80
CA ILE A 103 4.38 13.22 6.70
C ILE A 103 4.81 11.76 6.56
N ASP A 104 5.23 11.34 5.36
CA ASP A 104 5.64 9.97 5.11
C ASP A 104 6.90 9.58 5.88
N ASN A 105 7.81 10.54 6.09
CA ASN A 105 9.07 10.37 6.81
C ASN A 105 8.93 10.28 8.33
N ARG A 106 7.80 10.76 8.87
CA ARG A 106 7.48 10.65 10.30
C ARG A 106 6.44 9.59 10.61
N LYS A 107 6.03 8.74 9.67
CA LYS A 107 5.11 7.64 9.99
C LYS A 107 5.79 6.60 10.87
N ILE A 108 5.29 6.43 12.09
CA ILE A 108 5.82 5.49 13.08
C ILE A 108 4.92 4.25 13.13
N ASN A 109 5.52 3.07 12.96
CA ASN A 109 4.83 1.78 13.05
C ASN A 109 4.87 1.21 14.47
N GLN A 110 5.98 1.41 15.20
CA GLN A 110 6.14 1.04 16.60
C GLN A 110 7.13 1.99 17.29
N LEU A 111 6.87 2.31 18.55
CA LEU A 111 7.76 3.12 19.39
C LEU A 111 7.85 2.48 20.77
N ILE A 112 9.07 2.33 21.28
CA ILE A 112 9.32 1.78 22.62
C ILE A 112 10.39 2.58 23.35
N SER A 113 10.52 2.37 24.66
CA SER A 113 11.67 2.81 25.44
C SER A 113 12.70 1.69 25.55
N PHE A 114 13.96 1.97 25.24
CA PHE A 114 15.09 1.03 25.33
C PHE A 114 16.37 1.79 25.73
N ASN A 115 17.06 1.34 26.78
CA ASN A 115 18.26 2.00 27.33
C ASN A 115 18.07 3.50 27.56
N GLU A 116 16.98 3.89 28.23
CA GLU A 116 16.61 5.28 28.55
C GLU A 116 16.40 6.19 27.31
N LYS A 117 16.29 5.60 26.12
CA LYS A 117 16.01 6.29 24.87
C LYS A 117 14.69 5.81 24.27
N LEU A 118 14.02 6.72 23.59
CA LEU A 118 12.87 6.39 22.77
C LEU A 118 13.37 5.90 21.42
N ILE A 119 12.91 4.73 20.99
CA ILE A 119 13.26 4.13 19.71
C ILE A 119 12.01 4.01 18.85
N ALA A 120 12.04 4.58 17.65
CA ALA A 120 10.94 4.57 16.70
C ALA A 120 11.30 3.76 15.44
N ALA A 121 10.50 2.73 15.16
CA ALA A 121 10.48 2.05 13.87
C ALA A 121 9.56 2.80 12.92
N THR A 122 10.14 3.35 11.85
CA THR A 122 9.41 4.20 10.90
C THR A 122 9.29 3.56 9.52
N GLN A 123 8.58 4.25 8.62
CA GLN A 123 8.48 3.86 7.22
C GLN A 123 9.83 3.81 6.48
N PHE A 124 10.84 4.58 6.90
CA PHE A 124 12.12 4.71 6.19
C PHE A 124 13.37 4.48 7.06
N GLY A 125 13.22 3.99 8.28
CA GLY A 125 14.36 3.64 9.12
C GLY A 125 14.07 3.64 10.61
N LEU A 126 15.14 3.41 11.38
CA LEU A 126 15.13 3.42 12.84
C LEU A 126 15.58 4.80 13.31
N PHE A 127 14.89 5.35 14.31
CA PHE A 127 15.26 6.63 14.92
C PHE A 127 15.34 6.47 16.43
N GLN A 128 16.24 7.21 17.06
CA GLN A 128 16.31 7.36 18.51
C GLN A 128 16.09 8.81 18.93
N ARG A 129 15.62 8.99 20.15
CA ARG A 129 15.54 10.29 20.82
C ARG A 129 15.73 10.09 22.32
N GLY A 130 16.65 10.84 22.94
CA GLY A 130 16.73 10.89 24.40
C GLY A 130 15.50 11.57 24.99
N ILE A 131 15.13 11.20 26.22
CA ILE A 131 13.93 11.75 26.88
C ILE A 131 14.05 13.27 27.07
N SER A 132 15.26 13.78 27.34
CA SER A 132 15.60 15.20 27.43
C SER A 132 15.98 15.84 26.09
N ASP A 133 16.20 15.05 25.03
CA ASP A 133 16.65 15.54 23.75
C ASP A 133 15.50 16.20 22.98
N LYS A 134 15.84 17.23 22.20
CA LYS A 134 14.86 17.97 21.40
C LYS A 134 14.54 17.30 20.07
N ASP A 135 15.42 16.47 19.54
CA ASP A 135 15.33 15.99 18.16
C ASP A 135 15.51 14.47 18.04
N TRP A 136 14.74 13.85 17.14
CA TRP A 136 14.96 12.50 16.65
C TRP A 136 16.22 12.41 15.80
N GLN A 137 17.00 11.34 15.98
CA GLN A 137 18.22 11.06 15.24
C GLN A 137 18.10 9.71 14.54
N SER A 138 18.44 9.66 13.25
CA SER A 138 18.45 8.42 12.48
C SER A 138 19.56 7.49 12.97
N ILE A 139 19.25 6.21 13.13
CA ILE A 139 20.22 5.15 13.42
C ILE A 139 20.46 4.35 12.13
N PRO A 140 21.70 4.32 11.63
CA PRO A 140 22.06 3.42 10.53
C PRO A 140 21.83 1.96 10.93
N THR A 141 21.06 1.23 10.13
CA THR A 141 20.84 -0.21 10.33
C THR A 141 21.17 -0.98 9.05
N PRO A 142 21.43 -2.30 9.13
CA PRO A 142 21.59 -3.13 7.92
C PRO A 142 20.38 -3.12 6.98
N ALA A 143 19.20 -2.74 7.50
CA ALA A 143 17.98 -2.55 6.74
C ALA A 143 17.70 -1.06 6.45
N SER A 144 18.73 -0.21 6.36
CA SER A 144 18.57 1.22 6.05
C SER A 144 17.75 1.43 4.77
N GLY A 145 16.77 2.31 4.83
CA GLY A 145 15.82 2.58 3.75
C GLY A 145 14.70 1.53 3.58
N GLN A 146 14.69 0.45 4.37
CA GLN A 146 13.56 -0.49 4.42
C GLN A 146 12.52 -0.04 5.45
N ARG A 147 11.27 -0.46 5.23
CA ARG A 147 10.18 -0.27 6.20
C ARG A 147 10.40 -1.16 7.42
N LEU A 148 10.52 -0.54 8.59
CA LEU A 148 10.51 -1.22 9.87
C LEU A 148 9.07 -1.29 10.39
N VAL A 149 8.62 -2.48 10.76
CA VAL A 149 7.21 -2.77 11.04
C VAL A 149 6.92 -2.93 12.53
N ASP A 150 7.91 -3.36 13.32
CA ASP A 150 7.73 -3.60 14.75
C ASP A 150 9.05 -3.53 15.53
N LEU A 151 8.93 -3.35 16.84
CA LEU A 151 10.00 -3.39 17.83
C LEU A 151 9.50 -4.15 19.05
N PHE A 152 10.34 -5.00 19.63
CA PHE A 152 10.06 -5.66 20.90
C PHE A 152 11.37 -5.97 21.64
N ILE A 153 11.29 -6.12 22.96
CA ILE A 153 12.45 -6.33 23.82
C ILE A 153 12.39 -7.73 24.41
N ARG A 154 13.56 -8.35 24.53
CA ARG A 154 13.77 -9.54 25.35
C ARG A 154 15.03 -9.34 26.18
N LYS A 155 14.87 -9.29 27.51
CA LYS A 155 15.95 -8.97 28.46
C LYS A 155 16.61 -7.63 28.09
N ASP A 156 17.90 -7.65 27.77
CA ASP A 156 18.74 -6.51 27.38
C ASP A 156 18.81 -6.29 25.86
N THR A 157 18.14 -7.12 25.07
CA THR A 157 18.26 -7.13 23.62
C THR A 157 17.02 -6.52 22.97
N LEU A 158 17.24 -5.52 22.12
CA LEU A 158 16.23 -4.97 21.23
C LEU A 158 16.12 -5.81 19.97
N PHE A 159 14.90 -6.19 19.62
CA PHE A 159 14.55 -6.80 18.34
C PHE A 159 13.83 -5.80 17.45
N ILE A 160 14.33 -5.64 16.24
CA ILE A 160 13.83 -4.74 15.20
C ILE A 160 13.35 -5.59 14.05
N LEU A 161 12.07 -5.44 13.70
CA LEU A 161 11.46 -6.21 12.64
C LEU A 161 11.33 -5.36 11.38
N SER A 162 11.91 -5.80 10.27
CA SER A 162 11.54 -5.33 8.92
C SER A 162 10.52 -6.29 8.31
N ARG A 163 10.01 -6.00 7.10
CA ARG A 163 9.15 -6.97 6.39
C ARG A 163 9.89 -8.25 5.97
N ASN A 164 11.22 -8.23 6.00
CA ASN A 164 12.08 -9.29 5.45
C ASN A 164 12.91 -9.98 6.54
N TYR A 165 13.46 -9.21 7.48
CA TYR A 165 14.47 -9.69 8.41
C TYR A 165 14.10 -9.34 9.85
N LEU A 166 14.60 -10.17 10.77
CA LEU A 166 14.72 -9.82 12.17
C LEU A 166 16.12 -9.26 12.39
N ILE A 167 16.24 -8.13 13.06
CA ILE A 167 17.52 -7.54 13.44
C ILE A 167 17.55 -7.46 14.95
N LYS A 168 18.68 -7.78 15.58
CA LYS A 168 18.85 -7.59 17.02
C LYS A 168 20.05 -6.71 17.35
N SER A 169 19.95 -5.97 18.44
CA SER A 169 21.01 -5.13 18.98
C SER A 169 20.86 -4.96 20.48
N VAL A 170 21.98 -4.86 21.19
CA VAL A 170 22.02 -4.62 22.64
C VAL A 170 22.35 -3.14 22.94
N ASP A 171 23.08 -2.48 22.03
CA ASP A 171 23.67 -1.16 22.24
C ASP A 171 23.25 -0.10 21.20
N LEU A 172 22.47 -0.48 20.19
CA LEU A 172 22.08 0.33 19.03
C LEU A 172 23.24 0.76 18.11
N ASN A 173 24.42 0.16 18.27
CA ASN A 173 25.59 0.41 17.43
C ASN A 173 25.96 -0.84 16.62
N HIS A 174 25.86 -2.02 17.25
CA HIS A 174 26.11 -3.31 16.63
C HIS A 174 24.80 -4.01 16.33
N PHE A 175 24.58 -4.31 15.05
CA PHE A 175 23.36 -4.95 14.57
C PHE A 175 23.67 -6.31 13.96
N GLN A 176 22.93 -7.33 14.42
CA GLN A 176 22.94 -8.65 13.80
C GLN A 176 21.64 -8.88 13.04
N THR A 177 21.74 -9.07 11.73
CA THR A 177 20.62 -9.46 10.88
C THR A 177 20.43 -10.98 10.92
N ILE A 178 19.19 -11.42 11.14
CA ILE A 178 18.78 -12.81 11.22
C ILE A 178 17.75 -13.06 10.11
N VAL A 179 18.06 -14.02 9.25
CA VAL A 179 17.06 -14.62 8.33
C VAL A 179 16.36 -15.71 9.11
N LEU A 180 15.06 -15.52 9.36
CA LEU A 180 14.27 -16.51 10.10
C LEU A 180 14.19 -17.82 9.31
N PRO A 181 14.24 -18.98 9.99
CA PRO A 181 14.16 -20.28 9.35
C PRO A 181 12.81 -20.45 8.63
N ALA A 182 12.80 -21.24 7.56
CA ALA A 182 11.58 -21.51 6.81
C ALA A 182 10.51 -22.17 7.69
N PRO A 183 9.22 -21.92 7.43
CA PRO A 183 8.17 -22.63 8.15
C PRO A 183 8.18 -24.11 7.81
N GLU A 184 7.64 -24.93 8.71
CA GLU A 184 7.45 -26.36 8.46
C GLU A 184 6.59 -26.59 7.19
N GLY A 185 7.02 -27.51 6.33
CA GLY A 185 6.34 -27.79 5.05
C GLY A 185 6.46 -26.67 4.01
N TYR A 186 7.44 -25.75 4.14
CA TYR A 186 7.61 -24.65 3.20
C TYR A 186 7.81 -25.11 1.75
N THR A 187 6.90 -24.69 0.89
CA THR A 187 7.03 -24.82 -0.57
C THR A 187 7.37 -23.48 -1.20
N ARG A 188 8.40 -23.46 -2.05
CA ARG A 188 8.86 -22.27 -2.79
C ARG A 188 7.79 -21.80 -3.81
N SER A 189 6.88 -20.95 -3.35
CA SER A 189 5.75 -20.41 -4.09
C SER A 189 5.44 -18.99 -3.63
N ALA A 190 4.81 -18.20 -4.51
CA ALA A 190 4.35 -16.86 -4.20
C ALA A 190 2.83 -16.76 -4.35
N SER A 191 2.20 -15.84 -3.63
CA SER A 191 0.79 -15.50 -3.88
C SER A 191 0.64 -14.92 -5.29
N LEU A 192 -0.41 -15.31 -6.00
CA LEU A 192 -0.74 -14.74 -7.30
C LEU A 192 -1.00 -13.23 -7.19
N PHE A 193 -1.61 -12.77 -6.10
CA PHE A 193 -1.77 -11.35 -5.82
C PHE A 193 -0.43 -10.62 -5.78
N ASN A 194 0.55 -11.13 -5.00
CA ASN A 194 1.86 -10.48 -4.91
C ASN A 194 2.61 -10.51 -6.26
N THR A 195 2.48 -11.61 -7.01
CA THR A 195 3.08 -11.74 -8.34
C THR A 195 2.53 -10.70 -9.31
N LEU A 196 1.21 -10.51 -9.34
CA LEU A 196 0.59 -9.47 -10.18
C LEU A 196 0.90 -8.06 -9.67
N TRP A 197 1.02 -7.87 -8.36
CA TRP A 197 1.38 -6.58 -7.76
C TRP A 197 2.79 -6.17 -8.19
N GLU A 198 3.77 -7.05 -8.00
CA GLU A 198 5.16 -6.80 -8.39
C GLU A 198 5.33 -6.70 -9.91
N LEU A 199 4.52 -7.42 -10.69
CA LEU A 199 4.50 -7.26 -12.16
C LEU A 199 3.94 -5.88 -12.56
N HIS A 200 2.88 -5.43 -11.89
CA HIS A 200 2.21 -4.15 -12.18
C HIS A 200 3.06 -2.94 -11.77
N SER A 201 3.73 -3.00 -10.62
CA SER A 201 4.66 -1.96 -10.16
C SER A 201 6.01 -2.03 -10.88
N GLY A 202 6.34 -3.17 -11.47
CA GLY A 202 7.65 -3.45 -12.06
C GLY A 202 8.68 -3.94 -11.05
N GLU A 203 8.32 -4.06 -9.77
CA GLU A 203 9.19 -4.62 -8.71
C GLU A 203 9.67 -6.04 -8.99
N LEU A 204 8.92 -6.81 -9.77
CA LEU A 204 9.26 -8.18 -10.12
C LEU A 204 10.65 -8.29 -10.79
N PHE A 205 11.08 -7.25 -11.50
CA PHE A 205 12.41 -7.15 -12.11
C PHE A 205 13.26 -6.04 -11.49
N GLY A 206 13.00 -5.70 -10.22
CA GLY A 206 13.70 -4.67 -9.47
C GLY A 206 13.61 -3.29 -10.12
N THR A 207 14.71 -2.52 -10.04
CA THR A 207 14.76 -1.14 -10.56
C THR A 207 14.51 -1.07 -12.07
N VAL A 208 15.02 -2.03 -12.86
CA VAL A 208 14.82 -2.06 -14.32
C VAL A 208 13.34 -2.23 -14.66
N GLY A 209 12.64 -3.13 -13.96
CA GLY A 209 11.20 -3.31 -14.14
C GLY A 209 10.39 -2.08 -13.74
N LYS A 210 10.73 -1.40 -12.63
CA LYS A 210 10.10 -0.12 -12.23
C LYS A 210 10.22 0.93 -13.33
N LEU A 211 11.43 1.14 -13.86
CA LEU A 211 11.67 2.10 -14.94
C LEU A 211 10.92 1.73 -16.23
N LEU A 212 10.77 0.43 -16.52
CA LEU A 212 9.96 -0.03 -17.64
C LEU A 212 8.47 0.30 -17.44
N VAL A 213 7.93 0.09 -16.24
CA VAL A 213 6.54 0.48 -15.92
C VAL A 213 6.35 1.99 -15.98
N ASP A 214 7.33 2.79 -15.55
CA ASP A 214 7.28 4.25 -15.69
C ASP A 214 7.27 4.66 -17.17
N LEU A 215 8.08 4.01 -18.01
CA LEU A 215 8.05 4.19 -19.46
C LEU A 215 6.66 3.84 -20.03
N LEU A 216 6.01 2.77 -19.57
CA LEU A 216 4.63 2.45 -19.96
C LEU A 216 3.65 3.56 -19.54
N GLY A 217 3.87 4.18 -18.37
CA GLY A 217 3.13 5.36 -17.91
C GLY A 217 3.29 6.54 -18.88
N PHE A 218 4.53 6.91 -19.22
CA PHE A 218 4.82 7.96 -20.20
C PHE A 218 4.22 7.65 -21.58
N VAL A 219 4.34 6.41 -22.06
CA VAL A 219 3.74 5.97 -23.31
C VAL A 219 2.22 6.08 -23.25
N THR A 220 1.59 5.75 -22.13
CA THR A 220 0.13 5.90 -21.95
C THR A 220 -0.30 7.36 -22.06
N ILE A 221 0.44 8.28 -21.42
CA ILE A 221 0.19 9.73 -21.54
C ILE A 221 0.37 10.17 -22.99
N LEU A 222 1.45 9.76 -23.65
CA LEU A 222 1.74 10.08 -25.04
C LEU A 222 0.61 9.58 -25.95
N LEU A 223 0.20 8.32 -25.85
CA LEU A 223 -0.87 7.73 -26.66
C LEU A 223 -2.20 8.43 -26.43
N THR A 224 -2.49 8.80 -25.19
CA THR A 224 -3.71 9.52 -24.82
C THR A 224 -3.74 10.92 -25.43
N VAL A 225 -2.68 11.71 -25.22
CA VAL A 225 -2.58 13.09 -25.76
C VAL A 225 -2.59 13.07 -27.29
N THR A 226 -1.78 12.22 -27.91
CA THR A 226 -1.71 12.10 -29.38
C THR A 226 -3.05 11.63 -29.98
N GLY A 227 -3.76 10.72 -29.30
CA GLY A 227 -5.10 10.24 -29.67
C GLY A 227 -6.17 11.33 -29.57
N LEU A 228 -6.20 12.11 -28.48
CA LEU A 228 -7.09 13.26 -28.34
C LEU A 228 -6.80 14.32 -29.41
N LEU A 229 -5.53 14.62 -29.66
CA LEU A 229 -5.14 15.53 -30.74
C LEU A 229 -5.66 15.01 -32.09
N HIS A 230 -5.51 13.73 -32.40
CA HIS A 230 -6.07 13.17 -33.64
C HIS A 230 -7.59 13.37 -33.76
N PHE A 231 -8.33 13.36 -32.65
CA PHE A 231 -9.76 13.67 -32.64
C PHE A 231 -10.08 15.15 -32.93
N PHE A 232 -9.32 16.10 -32.37
CA PHE A 232 -9.58 17.54 -32.54
C PHE A 232 -9.00 18.15 -33.83
N PHE A 233 -7.89 17.61 -34.34
CA PHE A 233 -7.18 18.13 -35.52
C PHE A 233 -8.03 18.30 -36.79
N PRO A 234 -8.95 17.39 -37.17
CA PRO A 234 -9.79 17.57 -38.34
C PRO A 234 -10.65 18.85 -38.29
N LYS A 235 -11.14 19.23 -37.11
CA LYS A 235 -11.88 20.49 -36.91
C LYS A 235 -10.95 21.70 -37.01
N LEU A 236 -9.76 21.61 -36.41
CA LEU A 236 -8.73 22.67 -36.45
C LEU A 236 -8.19 22.91 -37.87
N ILE A 237 -7.95 21.84 -38.64
CA ILE A 237 -7.50 21.93 -40.05
C ILE A 237 -8.57 22.56 -40.93
N ARG A 238 -9.85 22.20 -40.74
CA ARG A 238 -10.98 22.83 -41.46
C ARG A 238 -11.07 24.32 -41.13
N ARG A 239 -11.02 24.68 -39.84
CA ARG A 239 -11.05 26.09 -39.38
C ARG A 239 -9.86 26.90 -39.88
N LYS A 240 -8.64 26.36 -39.83
CA LYS A 240 -7.44 27.04 -40.35
C LYS A 240 -7.49 27.23 -41.86
N LYS A 241 -7.97 26.22 -42.61
CA LYS A 241 -8.18 26.35 -44.06
C LYS A 241 -9.22 27.43 -44.38
N GLN A 242 -10.28 27.53 -43.59
CA GLN A 242 -11.29 28.59 -43.73
C GLN A 242 -10.73 29.99 -43.44
N ILE A 243 -9.83 30.15 -42.46
CA ILE A 243 -9.28 31.46 -42.07
C ILE A 243 -8.09 31.89 -42.93
N THR A 244 -7.17 30.98 -43.26
CA THR A 244 -5.84 31.32 -43.82
C THR A 244 -5.59 30.77 -45.24
N GLY A 245 -6.57 30.08 -45.84
CA GLY A 245 -6.46 29.47 -47.17
C GLY A 245 -5.51 28.27 -47.28
N THR A 246 -4.51 28.15 -46.40
CA THR A 246 -3.49 27.10 -46.41
C THR A 246 -3.50 26.27 -45.12
N SER A 247 -3.28 24.95 -45.26
CA SER A 247 -3.23 24.04 -44.10
C SER A 247 -2.10 23.00 -44.19
N GLY A 248 -1.15 23.17 -45.12
CA GLY A 248 -0.10 22.22 -45.43
C GLY A 248 0.75 21.81 -44.21
N SER A 249 1.27 22.80 -43.48
CA SER A 249 2.06 22.57 -42.24
C SER A 249 1.26 21.83 -41.15
N LEU A 250 -0.02 22.18 -40.96
CA LEU A 250 -0.87 21.52 -39.96
C LEU A 250 -1.23 20.09 -40.36
N ARG A 251 -1.42 19.82 -41.66
CA ARG A 251 -1.59 18.46 -42.21
C ARG A 251 -0.33 17.61 -42.06
N ALA A 252 0.85 18.20 -42.21
CA ALA A 252 2.12 17.50 -41.97
C ALA A 252 2.27 17.12 -40.49
N LYS A 253 2.03 18.06 -39.56
CA LYS A 253 2.01 17.80 -38.11
C LYS A 253 0.99 16.71 -37.74
N PHE A 254 -0.19 16.71 -38.36
CA PHE A 254 -1.20 15.66 -38.17
C PHE A 254 -0.70 14.26 -38.57
N ARG A 255 -0.05 14.14 -39.74
CA ARG A 255 0.52 12.86 -40.19
C ARG A 255 1.64 12.38 -39.26
N LEU A 256 2.48 13.30 -38.78
CA LEU A 256 3.55 12.99 -37.83
C LEU A 256 2.98 12.51 -36.50
N ASN A 257 1.98 13.20 -35.95
CA ASN A 257 1.26 12.79 -34.74
C ASN A 257 0.70 11.37 -34.88
N LEU A 258 -0.03 11.10 -35.97
CA LEU A 258 -0.60 9.78 -36.24
C LEU A 258 0.47 8.70 -36.41
N ARG A 259 1.61 9.03 -37.04
CA ARG A 259 2.75 8.10 -37.17
C ARG A 259 3.29 7.72 -35.80
N TRP A 260 3.59 8.69 -34.94
CA TRP A 260 4.11 8.43 -33.60
C TRP A 260 3.12 7.66 -32.72
N HIS A 261 1.84 8.04 -32.75
CA HIS A 261 0.78 7.31 -32.05
C HIS A 261 0.74 5.83 -32.46
N ASN A 262 0.79 5.54 -33.77
CA ASN A 262 0.77 4.17 -34.27
C ASN A 262 2.05 3.40 -33.95
N VAL A 263 3.22 4.03 -34.06
CA VAL A 263 4.51 3.39 -33.77
C VAL A 263 4.62 3.04 -32.29
N ALA A 264 4.40 4.01 -31.40
CA ALA A 264 4.40 3.78 -29.96
C ALA A 264 3.33 2.75 -29.56
N GLY A 265 2.11 2.88 -30.11
CA GLY A 265 1.02 1.97 -29.83
C GLY A 265 1.36 0.53 -30.21
N TYR A 266 1.89 0.30 -31.41
CA TYR A 266 2.25 -1.05 -31.86
C TYR A 266 3.41 -1.66 -31.06
N ILE A 267 4.44 -0.88 -30.75
CA ILE A 267 5.61 -1.37 -29.99
C ILE A 267 5.19 -1.78 -28.57
N PHE A 268 4.38 -0.96 -27.90
CA PHE A 268 4.09 -1.12 -26.48
C PHE A 268 2.76 -1.82 -26.16
N VAL A 269 1.89 -2.11 -27.14
CA VAL A 269 0.55 -2.66 -26.87
C VAL A 269 0.58 -3.93 -26.03
N LEU A 270 1.51 -4.86 -26.29
CA LEU A 270 1.61 -6.11 -25.54
C LEU A 270 1.91 -5.84 -24.06
N PHE A 271 2.91 -4.99 -23.79
CA PHE A 271 3.29 -4.62 -22.42
C PHE A 271 2.19 -3.84 -21.71
N LEU A 272 1.52 -2.91 -22.40
CA LEU A 272 0.38 -2.18 -21.86
C LEU A 272 -0.79 -3.10 -21.52
N VAL A 273 -1.09 -4.09 -22.37
CA VAL A 273 -2.15 -5.08 -22.10
C VAL A 273 -1.80 -5.93 -20.87
N ILE A 274 -0.57 -6.45 -20.78
CA ILE A 274 -0.12 -7.24 -19.63
C ILE A 274 -0.20 -6.41 -18.34
N ASN A 275 0.35 -5.19 -18.36
CA ASN A 275 0.34 -4.30 -17.20
C ASN A 275 -1.09 -3.91 -16.78
N THR A 276 -1.98 -3.66 -17.74
CA THR A 276 -3.38 -3.35 -17.48
C THR A 276 -4.10 -4.55 -16.85
N ILE A 277 -3.91 -5.76 -17.40
CA ILE A 277 -4.49 -6.98 -16.83
C ILE A 277 -4.01 -7.16 -15.39
N ALA A 278 -2.69 -7.07 -15.15
CA ALA A 278 -2.13 -7.17 -13.81
C ALA A 278 -2.83 -6.20 -12.84
N GLY A 279 -2.96 -4.92 -13.20
CA GLY A 279 -3.61 -3.89 -12.38
C GLY A 279 -5.09 -4.14 -12.07
N ILE A 280 -5.89 -4.61 -13.05
CA ILE A 280 -7.34 -4.86 -12.86
C ILE A 280 -7.59 -5.95 -11.80
N PHE A 281 -6.72 -6.97 -11.75
CA PHE A 281 -6.83 -8.06 -10.77
C PHE A 281 -6.40 -7.67 -9.34
N LEU A 282 -5.75 -6.53 -9.13
CA LEU A 282 -5.31 -6.08 -7.79
C LEU A 282 -6.44 -5.48 -6.95
N ARG A 283 -7.67 -5.41 -7.48
CA ARG A 283 -8.82 -4.82 -6.80
C ARG A 283 -10.07 -5.69 -6.90
N PRO A 284 -10.96 -5.67 -5.89
CA PRO A 284 -12.26 -6.30 -5.98
C PRO A 284 -13.07 -5.78 -7.19
N PRO A 285 -13.94 -6.60 -7.79
CA PRO A 285 -14.23 -8.00 -7.43
C PRO A 285 -13.21 -9.01 -7.99
N LEU A 286 -12.35 -8.64 -8.94
CA LEU A 286 -11.44 -9.58 -9.61
C LEU A 286 -10.29 -10.07 -8.73
N LEU A 287 -9.99 -9.37 -7.64
CA LEU A 287 -9.06 -9.82 -6.60
C LEU A 287 -9.53 -11.10 -5.89
N ILE A 288 -10.85 -11.27 -5.71
CA ILE A 288 -11.45 -12.35 -4.92
C ILE A 288 -11.00 -13.75 -5.39
N PRO A 289 -11.08 -14.10 -6.69
CA PRO A 289 -10.66 -15.43 -7.14
C PRO A 289 -9.15 -15.69 -7.01
N ILE A 290 -8.31 -14.65 -6.94
CA ILE A 290 -6.86 -14.82 -6.94
C ILE A 290 -6.22 -14.70 -5.55
N VAL A 291 -6.93 -14.18 -4.55
CA VAL A 291 -6.36 -13.82 -3.24
C VAL A 291 -5.72 -15.01 -2.52
N ASN A 292 -6.35 -16.18 -2.59
CA ASN A 292 -5.87 -17.42 -1.96
C ASN A 292 -5.07 -18.31 -2.92
N SER A 293 -4.87 -17.87 -4.17
CA SER A 293 -4.15 -18.64 -5.17
C SER A 293 -2.64 -18.45 -5.01
N ARG A 294 -1.88 -19.56 -5.11
CA ARG A 294 -0.42 -19.56 -5.14
C ARG A 294 0.09 -20.04 -6.49
N VAL A 295 1.22 -19.49 -6.92
CA VAL A 295 1.89 -19.82 -8.19
C VAL A 295 3.36 -20.09 -7.96
N GLY A 296 3.97 -20.84 -8.89
CA GLY A 296 5.40 -21.05 -8.92
C GLY A 296 6.15 -19.73 -9.12
N ILE A 297 7.32 -19.62 -8.50
CA ILE A 297 8.17 -18.44 -8.60
C ILE A 297 8.89 -18.45 -9.95
N ILE A 298 8.93 -17.29 -10.61
CA ILE A 298 9.67 -17.12 -11.86
C ILE A 298 11.16 -16.93 -11.53
N PRO A 299 12.06 -17.80 -12.01
CA PRO A 299 13.49 -17.71 -11.68
C PRO A 299 14.12 -16.36 -12.07
N GLY A 300 15.01 -15.85 -11.23
CA GLY A 300 15.73 -14.58 -11.47
C GLY A 300 14.89 -13.31 -11.28
N THR A 301 13.67 -13.43 -10.76
CA THR A 301 12.83 -12.27 -10.36
C THR A 301 13.08 -11.87 -8.92
N HIS A 302 12.58 -10.71 -8.50
CA HIS A 302 12.65 -10.25 -7.12
C HIS A 302 11.95 -11.20 -6.13
N LEU A 303 10.94 -11.93 -6.58
CA LEU A 303 10.27 -12.99 -5.82
C LEU A 303 11.15 -14.23 -5.62
N ASP A 304 12.17 -14.42 -6.47
CA ASP A 304 13.12 -15.53 -6.38
C ASP A 304 14.16 -15.28 -5.27
N ASN A 305 13.67 -15.19 -4.04
CA ASN A 305 14.46 -14.87 -2.86
C ASN A 305 14.65 -16.12 -1.98
N ASN A 306 15.87 -16.32 -1.48
CA ASN A 306 16.18 -17.41 -0.57
C ASN A 306 15.60 -17.18 0.84
N ASN A 307 15.20 -15.96 1.16
CA ASN A 307 14.49 -15.64 2.40
C ASN A 307 13.00 -16.01 2.28
N PRO A 308 12.50 -17.03 3.01
CA PRO A 308 11.12 -17.49 2.93
C PRO A 308 10.11 -16.46 3.45
N TRP A 309 10.60 -15.47 4.22
CA TRP A 309 9.84 -14.40 4.84
C TRP A 309 9.94 -13.06 4.10
N ASN A 310 10.54 -13.03 2.91
CA ASN A 310 10.65 -11.82 2.10
C ASN A 310 9.27 -11.18 1.93
N ASP A 311 9.15 -9.96 2.42
CA ASP A 311 7.97 -9.10 2.40
C ASP A 311 6.78 -9.59 3.26
N LYS A 312 6.98 -10.55 4.17
CA LYS A 312 5.90 -11.22 4.92
C LYS A 312 5.79 -10.85 6.40
N LEU A 313 6.87 -10.45 7.07
CA LEU A 313 6.84 -10.16 8.51
C LEU A 313 6.01 -8.90 8.82
N ARG A 314 5.28 -8.90 9.95
CA ARG A 314 4.39 -7.80 10.35
C ARG A 314 4.61 -7.37 11.80
N LYS A 315 4.49 -8.30 12.76
CA LYS A 315 4.69 -8.04 14.19
C LYS A 315 5.41 -9.22 14.86
N GLY A 316 6.05 -8.95 15.99
CA GLY A 316 6.80 -9.96 16.74
C GLY A 316 6.74 -9.70 18.24
N THR A 317 6.78 -10.78 19.02
CA THR A 317 6.89 -10.71 20.48
C THR A 317 7.59 -11.95 21.04
N TRP A 318 8.10 -11.85 22.26
CA TRP A 318 8.66 -12.97 23.01
C TRP A 318 7.69 -13.39 24.11
N ASN A 319 7.42 -14.69 24.20
CA ASN A 319 6.64 -15.26 25.30
C ASN A 319 7.58 -15.90 26.33
N GLU A 320 7.68 -15.29 27.52
CA GLU A 320 8.55 -15.79 28.59
C GLU A 320 8.14 -17.16 29.13
N LYS A 321 6.84 -17.43 29.28
CA LYS A 321 6.35 -18.70 29.84
C LYS A 321 6.57 -19.88 28.90
N LEU A 322 6.36 -19.65 27.61
CA LEU A 322 6.47 -20.68 26.57
C LEU A 322 7.89 -20.81 26.02
N GLY A 323 8.76 -19.82 26.24
CA GLY A 323 10.13 -19.82 25.72
C GLY A 323 10.20 -19.75 24.19
N ILE A 324 9.24 -19.07 23.55
CA ILE A 324 9.13 -18.96 22.10
C ILE A 324 8.95 -17.52 21.64
N TYR A 325 9.38 -17.25 20.40
CA TYR A 325 8.97 -16.06 19.68
C TYR A 325 7.66 -16.33 18.95
N ILE A 326 6.77 -15.33 18.94
CA ILE A 326 5.53 -15.35 18.16
C ILE A 326 5.63 -14.25 17.12
N PHE A 327 5.52 -14.61 15.84
CA PHE A 327 5.54 -13.69 14.73
C PHE A 327 4.20 -13.69 14.00
N SER A 328 3.65 -12.50 13.80
CA SER A 328 2.58 -12.28 12.84
C SER A 328 3.17 -12.01 11.46
N THR A 329 2.65 -12.70 10.45
CA THR A 329 3.09 -12.60 9.06
C THR A 329 1.90 -12.46 8.12
N ALA A 330 2.15 -12.17 6.85
CA ALA A 330 1.13 -12.18 5.79
C ALA A 330 0.43 -13.55 5.63
N ASP A 331 1.07 -14.64 6.06
CA ASP A 331 0.57 -16.03 5.95
C ASP A 331 0.00 -16.56 7.29
N GLY A 332 -0.13 -15.70 8.31
CA GLY A 332 -0.61 -16.04 9.66
C GLY A 332 0.46 -15.92 10.75
N PHE A 333 0.15 -16.46 11.92
CA PHE A 333 1.01 -16.51 13.10
C PHE A 333 1.87 -17.78 13.13
N TYR A 334 3.14 -17.59 13.51
CA TYR A 334 4.12 -18.67 13.61
C TYR A 334 4.91 -18.55 14.91
N ALA A 335 5.22 -19.70 15.51
CA ALA A 335 6.13 -19.85 16.62
C ALA A 335 7.54 -20.13 16.11
N ALA A 336 8.55 -19.52 16.73
CA ALA A 336 9.95 -19.88 16.56
C ALA A 336 10.59 -20.23 17.90
N ASP A 337 11.55 -21.13 17.87
CA ASP A 337 12.32 -21.52 19.05
C ASP A 337 13.22 -20.38 19.53
N GLU A 338 13.66 -20.48 20.78
CA GLU A 338 14.55 -19.50 21.42
C GLU A 338 15.81 -19.19 20.62
N ASN A 339 16.39 -20.18 19.94
CA ASN A 339 17.62 -20.02 19.18
C ASN A 339 17.38 -19.56 17.74
N LEU A 340 16.12 -19.50 17.29
CA LEU A 340 15.73 -19.15 15.92
C LEU A 340 16.41 -20.04 14.87
N THR A 341 16.54 -21.33 15.17
CA THR A 341 17.27 -22.30 14.32
C THR A 341 16.37 -23.36 13.72
N ARG A 342 15.26 -23.68 14.39
CA ARG A 342 14.34 -24.74 13.96
C ARG A 342 13.30 -24.16 13.01
N PRO A 343 12.74 -24.98 12.11
CA PRO A 343 11.62 -24.56 11.28
C PRO A 343 10.51 -23.93 12.11
N MET A 344 9.96 -22.81 11.63
CA MET A 344 8.89 -22.12 12.34
C MET A 344 7.59 -22.92 12.25
N ILE A 345 6.88 -23.03 13.37
CA ILE A 345 5.65 -23.83 13.47
C ILE A 345 4.45 -22.90 13.36
N ARG A 346 3.56 -23.17 12.41
CA ARG A 346 2.32 -22.41 12.26
C ARG A 346 1.37 -22.76 13.40
N PHE A 347 0.73 -21.78 14.02
CA PHE A 347 -0.30 -22.04 15.01
C PHE A 347 -1.54 -22.67 14.34
N ASN A 348 -2.16 -23.67 14.95
CA ASN A 348 -3.31 -24.36 14.36
C ASN A 348 -4.57 -23.48 14.39
N SER A 349 -4.90 -22.94 15.56
CA SER A 349 -5.97 -21.95 15.72
C SER A 349 -5.36 -20.55 15.81
N GLN A 350 -5.90 -19.62 15.03
CA GLN A 350 -5.40 -18.26 14.92
C GLN A 350 -6.57 -17.28 14.78
N PRO A 351 -6.45 -16.06 15.32
CA PRO A 351 -7.44 -15.02 15.09
C PRO A 351 -7.39 -14.53 13.64
N PRO A 352 -8.51 -14.04 13.09
CA PRO A 352 -8.54 -13.50 11.74
C PRO A 352 -7.72 -12.20 11.67
N VAL A 353 -6.88 -12.11 10.66
CA VAL A 353 -6.07 -10.92 10.37
C VAL A 353 -6.30 -10.52 8.92
N SER A 354 -6.54 -9.23 8.69
CA SER A 354 -6.78 -8.73 7.34
C SER A 354 -5.52 -8.82 6.46
N LEU A 355 -5.68 -8.69 5.15
CA LEU A 355 -4.56 -8.62 4.20
C LEU A 355 -3.57 -7.47 4.51
N MET A 356 -4.03 -6.44 5.24
CA MET A 356 -3.18 -5.32 5.65
C MET A 356 -2.25 -5.68 6.83
N GLY A 357 -2.49 -6.84 7.46
CA GLY A 357 -1.67 -7.40 8.53
C GLY A 357 -2.18 -7.05 9.93
N CYS A 358 -1.44 -7.57 10.91
CA CYS A 358 -1.69 -7.37 12.33
C CYS A 358 -1.22 -5.96 12.74
N ASN A 359 -2.13 -5.18 13.32
CA ASN A 359 -1.86 -3.83 13.81
C ASN A 359 -1.60 -3.79 15.32
N VAL A 360 -2.17 -4.74 16.07
CA VAL A 360 -1.98 -4.87 17.53
C VAL A 360 -1.61 -6.32 17.84
N LEU A 361 -0.52 -6.53 18.56
CA LEU A 361 -0.08 -7.82 19.12
C LEU A 361 0.39 -7.52 20.54
N GLU A 362 -0.55 -7.51 21.48
CA GLU A 362 -0.29 -7.12 22.86
C GLU A 362 -0.46 -8.33 23.80
N PRO A 363 0.56 -8.72 24.58
CA PRO A 363 0.39 -9.75 25.59
C PRO A 363 -0.53 -9.25 26.72
N VAL A 364 -1.59 -9.99 27.02
CA VAL A 364 -2.53 -9.67 28.11
C VAL A 364 -2.42 -10.64 29.29
N ASP A 365 -1.90 -11.84 29.04
CA ASP A 365 -1.57 -12.86 30.04
C ASP A 365 -0.36 -13.67 29.52
N SER A 366 0.14 -14.58 30.34
CA SER A 366 1.20 -15.53 30.06
C SER A 366 1.03 -16.36 28.78
N THR A 367 -0.20 -16.55 28.30
CA THR A 367 -0.51 -17.30 27.07
C THR A 367 -1.52 -16.60 26.16
N LYS A 368 -2.09 -15.47 26.61
CA LYS A 368 -3.17 -14.77 25.93
C LYS A 368 -2.68 -13.45 25.33
N TYR A 369 -3.16 -13.17 24.13
CA TYR A 369 -2.80 -12.01 23.34
C TYR A 369 -4.04 -11.28 22.87
N LEU A 370 -3.92 -9.96 22.81
CA LEU A 370 -4.87 -9.10 22.16
C LEU A 370 -4.38 -8.81 20.74
N ILE A 371 -5.15 -9.27 19.77
CA ILE A 371 -4.83 -9.21 18.34
C ILE A 371 -5.81 -8.28 17.64
N GLY A 372 -5.29 -7.19 17.08
CA GLY A 372 -6.08 -6.20 16.35
C GLY A 372 -5.65 -6.10 14.89
N SER A 373 -6.62 -6.03 13.99
CA SER A 373 -6.42 -5.74 12.57
C SER A 373 -7.67 -5.10 11.96
N PHE A 374 -7.66 -4.81 10.66
CA PHE A 374 -8.88 -4.37 9.96
C PHE A 374 -9.98 -5.45 9.88
N SER A 375 -9.72 -6.67 10.35
CA SER A 375 -10.73 -7.71 10.53
C SER A 375 -11.39 -7.70 11.90
N GLY A 376 -10.99 -6.82 12.82
CA GLY A 376 -11.53 -6.76 14.18
C GLY A 376 -10.45 -6.82 15.26
N MET A 377 -10.91 -7.02 16.49
CA MET A 377 -10.07 -7.17 17.67
C MET A 377 -10.47 -8.42 18.42
N TYR A 378 -9.49 -9.26 18.72
CA TYR A 378 -9.72 -10.59 19.27
C TYR A 378 -8.77 -10.84 20.42
N THR A 379 -9.26 -11.54 21.44
CA THR A 379 -8.38 -12.20 22.40
C THR A 379 -8.07 -13.60 21.89
N TRP A 380 -6.80 -13.99 21.97
CA TRP A 380 -6.30 -15.26 21.46
C TRP A 380 -5.43 -15.94 22.50
N ASP A 381 -5.82 -17.14 22.91
CA ASP A 381 -5.00 -18.03 23.71
C ASP A 381 -4.12 -18.88 22.78
N ALA A 382 -2.81 -18.61 22.80
CA ALA A 382 -1.86 -19.26 21.90
C ALA A 382 -1.63 -20.75 22.21
N VAL A 383 -2.04 -21.22 23.40
CA VAL A 383 -1.90 -22.62 23.84
C VAL A 383 -3.18 -23.40 23.59
N ASN A 384 -4.30 -22.90 24.11
CA ASN A 384 -5.59 -23.59 23.99
C ASN A 384 -6.23 -23.39 22.61
N GLY A 385 -5.78 -22.38 21.86
CA GLY A 385 -6.33 -22.04 20.55
C GLY A 385 -7.68 -21.33 20.61
N GLU A 386 -8.12 -20.89 21.78
CA GLU A 386 -9.36 -20.14 21.94
C GLU A 386 -9.21 -18.75 21.32
N VAL A 387 -10.19 -18.35 20.51
CA VAL A 387 -10.29 -17.01 19.93
C VAL A 387 -11.66 -16.47 20.28
N SER A 388 -11.71 -15.26 20.85
CA SER A 388 -12.96 -14.56 21.12
C SER A 388 -12.89 -13.11 20.67
N ASP A 389 -14.01 -12.58 20.19
CA ASP A 389 -14.15 -11.17 19.86
C ASP A 389 -14.02 -10.33 21.12
N PHE A 390 -13.16 -9.31 21.07
CA PHE A 390 -12.80 -8.52 22.23
C PHE A 390 -13.96 -7.68 22.77
N PHE A 391 -14.84 -7.20 21.90
CA PHE A 391 -15.93 -6.30 22.28
C PHE A 391 -17.15 -7.06 22.82
N THR A 392 -17.46 -8.21 22.22
CA THR A 392 -18.64 -9.00 22.55
C THR A 392 -18.36 -10.14 23.52
N GLY A 393 -17.09 -10.54 23.68
CA GLY A 393 -16.65 -11.69 24.48
C GLY A 393 -17.04 -13.04 23.88
N LYS A 394 -17.68 -13.08 22.70
CA LYS A 394 -18.15 -14.32 22.07
C LYS A 394 -17.01 -15.03 21.35
N GLY A 395 -17.03 -16.36 21.35
CA GLY A 395 -16.10 -17.18 20.58
C GLY A 395 -16.16 -16.81 19.08
N TYR A 396 -15.01 -16.81 18.43
CA TYR A 396 -14.91 -16.55 17.00
C TYR A 396 -15.23 -17.81 16.20
N GLU A 397 -16.18 -17.68 15.28
CA GLU A 397 -16.47 -18.69 14.26
C GLU A 397 -16.11 -18.14 12.88
N ALA A 398 -15.38 -18.92 12.09
CA ALA A 398 -15.02 -18.53 10.73
C ALA A 398 -16.30 -18.37 9.88
N PRO A 399 -16.48 -17.24 9.17
CA PRO A 399 -17.67 -17.04 8.34
C PRO A 399 -17.82 -18.15 7.31
N SER A 400 -19.02 -18.72 7.20
CA SER A 400 -19.34 -19.66 6.12
C SER A 400 -19.63 -18.89 4.82
N GLY A 401 -18.80 -19.08 3.79
CA GLY A 401 -19.00 -18.50 2.45
C GLY A 401 -18.32 -17.15 2.23
N MET A 402 -18.83 -16.37 1.27
CA MET A 402 -18.22 -15.10 0.85
C MET A 402 -18.65 -13.98 1.82
N SER A 403 -17.83 -13.68 2.83
CA SER A 403 -18.07 -12.60 3.78
C SER A 403 -17.43 -11.27 3.33
N ARG A 404 -17.83 -10.16 3.96
CA ARG A 404 -17.15 -8.87 3.78
C ARG A 404 -15.67 -9.04 4.19
N PRO A 405 -14.72 -8.50 3.41
CA PRO A 405 -13.28 -8.68 3.68
C PRO A 405 -12.75 -7.85 4.86
N VAL A 406 -13.60 -7.01 5.45
CA VAL A 406 -13.26 -6.01 6.46
C VAL A 406 -14.39 -5.99 7.50
N SER A 407 -14.03 -5.86 8.77
CA SER A 407 -14.98 -5.79 9.90
C SER A 407 -15.57 -4.39 10.05
N ASP A 408 -16.69 -4.28 10.77
CA ASP A 408 -17.25 -2.99 11.19
C ASP A 408 -16.31 -2.26 12.17
N ASN A 409 -15.47 -3.01 12.90
CA ASN A 409 -14.40 -2.50 13.76
C ASN A 409 -13.04 -2.71 13.09
N MET A 410 -12.55 -1.72 12.35
CA MET A 410 -11.27 -1.72 11.65
C MET A 410 -10.14 -1.25 12.58
N VAL A 411 -9.68 -2.11 13.50
CA VAL A 411 -8.66 -1.72 14.47
C VAL A 411 -7.33 -1.36 13.82
N ALA A 412 -6.94 -0.11 13.97
CA ALA A 412 -5.68 0.48 13.52
C ALA A 412 -4.63 0.59 14.63
N GLY A 413 -5.07 0.59 15.90
CA GLY A 413 -4.17 0.75 17.04
C GLY A 413 -4.82 0.44 18.37
N TYR A 414 -3.98 0.33 19.39
CA TYR A 414 -4.36 0.11 20.77
C TYR A 414 -3.38 0.84 21.69
N LEU A 415 -3.90 1.41 22.77
CA LEU A 415 -3.11 2.09 23.78
C LEU A 415 -3.62 1.69 25.16
N LYS A 416 -2.67 1.44 26.05
CA LYS A 416 -2.92 1.21 27.47
C LYS A 416 -2.00 2.10 28.29
N ASP A 417 -2.54 2.81 29.27
CA ASP A 417 -1.75 3.65 30.18
C ASP A 417 -1.37 2.91 31.48
N HIS A 418 -0.55 3.56 32.32
CA HIS A 418 -0.15 3.02 33.64
C HIS A 418 -1.32 2.84 34.62
N ARG A 419 -2.47 3.48 34.38
CA ARG A 419 -3.68 3.39 35.21
C ARG A 419 -4.64 2.30 34.69
N ASN A 420 -4.18 1.43 33.78
CA ASN A 420 -4.98 0.40 33.11
C ASN A 420 -6.14 0.94 32.25
N ASN A 421 -6.14 2.23 31.92
CA ASN A 421 -7.08 2.79 30.96
C ASN A 421 -6.73 2.30 29.56
N GLN A 422 -7.74 1.98 28.76
CA GLN A 422 -7.56 1.32 27.47
C GLN A 422 -8.35 2.05 26.38
N TRP A 423 -7.67 2.31 25.27
CA TRP A 423 -8.26 2.91 24.09
C TRP A 423 -7.95 2.07 22.87
N VAL A 424 -8.98 1.85 22.06
CA VAL A 424 -8.86 1.26 20.72
C VAL A 424 -8.93 2.40 19.72
N PHE A 425 -8.08 2.35 18.70
CA PHE A 425 -8.11 3.30 17.60
C PHE A 425 -8.64 2.59 16.37
N ASP A 426 -9.90 2.83 16.04
CA ASP A 426 -10.53 2.41 14.81
C ASP A 426 -10.06 3.27 13.63
N TYR A 427 -9.88 2.66 12.46
CA TYR A 427 -9.42 3.36 11.27
C TYR A 427 -10.41 4.43 10.77
N ASN A 428 -11.71 4.20 10.92
CA ASN A 428 -12.76 5.11 10.45
C ASN A 428 -13.27 6.02 11.58
N HIS A 429 -13.59 5.44 12.75
CA HIS A 429 -14.19 6.15 13.88
C HIS A 429 -13.16 6.83 14.79
N GLY A 430 -11.90 6.38 14.78
CA GLY A 430 -10.84 6.95 15.58
C GLY A 430 -10.79 6.41 17.00
N ILE A 431 -10.55 7.26 18.00
CA ILE A 431 -10.38 6.82 19.39
C ILE A 431 -11.72 6.39 20.01
N GLU A 432 -11.71 5.20 20.59
CA GLU A 432 -12.81 4.60 21.33
C GLU A 432 -12.31 4.10 22.68
N ALA A 433 -13.03 4.42 23.74
CA ALA A 433 -12.71 3.95 25.08
C ALA A 433 -13.26 2.53 25.29
N VAL A 434 -12.44 1.62 25.83
CA VAL A 434 -12.87 0.25 26.15
C VAL A 434 -13.65 0.19 27.47
N SER A 435 -13.36 1.11 28.39
CA SER A 435 -14.04 1.26 29.69
C SER A 435 -14.55 2.70 29.86
N ASN A 436 -14.95 3.10 31.08
CA ASN A 436 -15.40 4.47 31.40
C ASN A 436 -14.26 5.52 31.37
N THR A 437 -13.29 5.34 30.49
CA THR A 437 -12.14 6.20 30.32
C THR A 437 -12.44 7.38 29.41
N ALA A 438 -12.04 8.57 29.84
CA ALA A 438 -12.21 9.77 29.02
C ALA A 438 -11.44 9.65 27.71
N ILE A 439 -12.11 9.94 26.60
CA ILE A 439 -11.47 10.23 25.31
C ILE A 439 -11.05 11.70 25.27
N TRP A 440 -10.13 12.04 24.37
CA TRP A 440 -9.68 13.42 24.18
C TRP A 440 -9.85 13.85 22.73
N GLU A 441 -10.22 15.10 22.55
CA GLU A 441 -10.38 15.68 21.22
C GLU A 441 -9.03 15.89 20.53
N MET A 442 -9.06 15.85 19.20
CA MET A 442 -7.90 16.14 18.38
C MET A 442 -7.76 17.66 18.16
N PRO A 443 -6.70 18.31 18.69
CA PRO A 443 -6.51 19.75 18.53
C PRO A 443 -6.29 20.15 17.07
N ASP A 444 -6.69 21.37 16.73
CA ASP A 444 -6.55 21.89 15.36
C ASP A 444 -5.09 22.08 14.93
N ASP A 445 -4.17 22.36 15.87
CA ASP A 445 -2.73 22.41 15.58
C ASP A 445 -2.21 21.04 15.09
N VAL A 446 -2.66 19.94 15.71
CA VAL A 446 -2.32 18.57 15.28
C VAL A 446 -2.84 18.32 13.87
N LYS A 447 -4.08 18.72 13.57
CA LYS A 447 -4.67 18.57 12.23
C LYS A 447 -3.89 19.38 11.19
N LEU A 448 -3.57 20.63 11.49
CA LEU A 448 -2.84 21.54 10.60
C LEU A 448 -1.44 21.00 10.28
N LYS A 449 -0.76 20.44 11.27
CA LYS A 449 0.57 19.83 11.14
C LYS A 449 0.54 18.41 10.58
N SER A 450 -0.62 17.86 10.21
CA SER A 450 -0.76 16.47 9.74
C SER A 450 -1.36 16.36 8.32
N PRO A 451 -0.66 16.85 7.28
CA PRO A 451 -1.10 16.73 5.89
C PRO A 451 -1.09 15.27 5.41
N ILE A 452 -1.53 15.04 4.17
CA ILE A 452 -1.42 13.73 3.49
C ILE A 452 -0.18 13.73 2.59
N SER A 453 0.57 12.62 2.52
CA SER A 453 1.73 12.54 1.63
C SER A 453 1.28 12.50 0.17
N LEU A 454 2.10 13.03 -0.74
CA LEU A 454 1.84 12.94 -2.18
C LEU A 454 1.72 11.48 -2.65
N TRP A 455 2.48 10.57 -2.03
CA TRP A 455 2.36 9.13 -2.29
C TRP A 455 0.98 8.58 -1.90
N ASN A 456 0.49 8.89 -0.69
CA ASN A 456 -0.84 8.47 -0.26
C ASN A 456 -1.93 9.09 -1.16
N LEU A 457 -1.84 10.37 -1.47
CA LEU A 457 -2.77 11.01 -2.42
C LEU A 457 -2.79 10.29 -3.78
N SER A 458 -1.60 9.98 -4.30
CA SER A 458 -1.46 9.26 -5.56
C SER A 458 -2.09 7.87 -5.48
N LEU A 459 -1.92 7.16 -4.37
CA LEU A 459 -2.61 5.88 -4.13
C LEU A 459 -4.13 6.02 -4.16
N GLU A 460 -4.69 7.06 -3.54
CA GLU A 460 -6.15 7.30 -3.50
C GLU A 460 -6.72 7.64 -4.88
N ILE A 461 -5.97 8.41 -5.68
CA ILE A 461 -6.31 8.71 -7.08
C ILE A 461 -6.18 7.46 -7.96
N HIS A 462 -5.04 6.77 -7.87
CA HIS A 462 -4.72 5.60 -8.69
C HIS A 462 -5.73 4.47 -8.48
N THR A 463 -6.26 4.34 -7.26
CA THR A 463 -7.19 3.27 -6.89
C THR A 463 -8.65 3.70 -7.01
N GLY A 464 -8.91 4.99 -7.29
CA GLY A 464 -10.25 5.56 -7.41
C GLY A 464 -10.98 5.75 -6.09
N ARG A 465 -10.36 5.49 -4.94
CA ARG A 465 -10.97 5.68 -3.61
C ARG A 465 -11.36 7.13 -3.36
N ILE A 466 -10.64 8.09 -3.96
CA ILE A 466 -11.02 9.51 -3.90
C ILE A 466 -12.41 9.80 -4.50
N LEU A 467 -12.94 8.90 -5.34
CA LEU A 467 -14.27 9.01 -5.94
C LEU A 467 -15.40 8.50 -5.03
N GLU A 468 -15.09 7.77 -3.95
CA GLU A 468 -16.08 7.17 -3.04
C GLU A 468 -17.09 8.20 -2.52
N GLN A 469 -16.65 9.42 -2.21
CA GLN A 469 -17.54 10.52 -1.80
C GLN A 469 -18.64 10.86 -2.83
N PHE A 470 -18.40 10.60 -4.11
CA PHE A 470 -19.29 11.01 -5.21
C PHE A 470 -20.18 9.86 -5.68
N ILE A 471 -19.67 8.62 -5.65
CA ILE A 471 -20.34 7.45 -6.20
C ILE A 471 -20.56 6.32 -5.18
N GLY A 472 -20.23 6.54 -3.90
CA GLY A 472 -20.35 5.54 -2.85
C GLY A 472 -19.62 4.25 -3.19
N MET A 473 -20.17 3.10 -2.75
CA MET A 473 -19.57 1.77 -2.97
C MET A 473 -19.30 1.41 -4.45
N PHE A 474 -19.92 2.09 -5.41
CA PHE A 474 -19.64 1.88 -6.84
C PHE A 474 -18.21 2.24 -7.24
N TYR A 475 -17.46 2.97 -6.39
CA TYR A 475 -16.03 3.18 -6.61
C TYR A 475 -15.25 1.86 -6.72
N LEU A 476 -15.71 0.78 -6.10
CA LEU A 476 -15.09 -0.55 -6.23
C LEU A 476 -15.07 -1.05 -7.68
N LEU A 477 -16.05 -0.65 -8.51
CA LEU A 477 -16.12 -1.01 -9.93
C LEU A 477 -15.25 -0.10 -10.81
N TYR A 478 -14.75 1.02 -10.29
CA TYR A 478 -13.99 1.99 -11.07
C TYR A 478 -12.78 1.36 -11.76
N ILE A 479 -11.92 0.65 -11.02
CA ILE A 479 -10.70 0.04 -11.58
C ILE A 479 -11.03 -1.05 -12.61
N PRO A 480 -11.91 -2.04 -12.33
CA PRO A 480 -12.31 -3.02 -13.33
C PRO A 480 -12.88 -2.40 -14.61
N VAL A 481 -13.82 -1.46 -14.49
CA VAL A 481 -14.48 -0.84 -15.65
C VAL A 481 -13.49 0.02 -16.44
N ALA A 482 -12.68 0.84 -15.75
CA ALA A 482 -11.66 1.65 -16.38
C ALA A 482 -10.64 0.79 -17.12
N GLY A 483 -10.17 -0.29 -16.51
CA GLY A 483 -9.20 -1.19 -17.12
C GLY A 483 -9.77 -1.96 -18.31
N ILE A 484 -11.01 -2.45 -18.25
CA ILE A 484 -11.68 -3.05 -19.42
C ILE A 484 -11.80 -2.04 -20.57
N CYS A 485 -12.13 -0.78 -20.27
CA CYS A 485 -12.12 0.30 -21.25
C CYS A 485 -10.72 0.51 -21.86
N VAL A 486 -9.66 0.54 -21.06
CA VAL A 486 -8.27 0.64 -21.55
C VAL A 486 -7.93 -0.56 -22.45
N LEU A 487 -8.23 -1.79 -22.03
CA LEU A 487 -8.01 -2.99 -22.84
C LEU A 487 -8.76 -2.93 -24.16
N MET A 488 -10.02 -2.48 -24.14
CA MET A 488 -10.82 -2.29 -25.34
C MET A 488 -10.15 -1.30 -26.30
N VAL A 489 -9.63 -0.18 -25.80
CA VAL A 489 -8.93 0.84 -26.62
C VAL A 489 -7.63 0.27 -27.20
N LEU A 490 -6.82 -0.41 -26.39
CA LEU A 490 -5.55 -0.99 -26.82
C LEU A 490 -5.75 -2.07 -27.89
N ILE A 491 -6.62 -3.05 -27.62
CA ILE A 491 -6.91 -4.16 -28.52
C ILE A 491 -7.55 -3.65 -29.82
N SER A 492 -8.55 -2.78 -29.73
CA SER A 492 -9.20 -2.24 -30.93
C SER A 492 -8.25 -1.36 -31.77
N GLY A 493 -7.37 -0.59 -31.13
CA GLY A 493 -6.33 0.20 -31.80
C GLY A 493 -5.36 -0.69 -32.58
N PHE A 494 -4.85 -1.74 -31.94
CA PHE A 494 -3.99 -2.74 -32.58
C PHE A 494 -4.69 -3.45 -33.75
N MET A 495 -5.96 -3.84 -33.58
CA MET A 495 -6.74 -4.47 -34.65
C MET A 495 -6.95 -3.54 -35.85
N VAL A 496 -7.18 -2.23 -35.63
CA VAL A 496 -7.25 -1.24 -36.73
C VAL A 496 -5.91 -1.18 -37.47
N TRP A 497 -4.79 -1.12 -36.74
CA TRP A 497 -3.45 -1.08 -37.32
C TRP A 497 -3.14 -2.33 -38.15
N LEU A 498 -3.43 -3.52 -37.62
CA LEU A 498 -3.18 -4.81 -38.26
C LEU A 498 -3.99 -4.96 -39.55
N LEU A 499 -5.29 -4.62 -39.49
CA LEU A 499 -6.18 -4.68 -40.65
C LEU A 499 -5.81 -3.64 -41.72
N ALA A 500 -5.24 -2.49 -41.35
CA ALA A 500 -4.76 -1.49 -42.30
C ALA A 500 -3.42 -1.90 -42.96
N HIS A 501 -2.46 -2.45 -42.21
CA HIS A 501 -1.15 -2.86 -42.73
C HIS A 501 -1.23 -4.10 -43.64
N ARG A 502 -2.09 -5.07 -43.31
CA ARG A 502 -2.36 -6.21 -44.21
C ARG A 502 -2.95 -5.80 -45.56
N LYS A 503 -3.50 -4.58 -45.71
CA LYS A 503 -3.95 -4.04 -47.00
C LYS A 503 -2.77 -3.59 -47.87
N LYS A 504 -1.77 -2.92 -47.27
CA LYS A 504 -0.55 -2.47 -47.99
C LYS A 504 0.28 -3.65 -48.51
N LYS A 505 0.45 -4.71 -47.72
CA LYS A 505 1.24 -5.88 -48.14
C LYS A 505 0.60 -6.67 -49.30
N LYS A 506 -0.74 -6.71 -49.38
CA LYS A 506 -1.46 -7.33 -50.53
C LYS A 506 -1.45 -6.49 -51.80
N LEU A 507 -1.32 -5.16 -51.70
CA LEU A 507 -1.21 -4.24 -52.84
C LEU A 507 0.23 -4.10 -53.37
N ASN A 508 1.23 -4.52 -52.58
CA ASN A 508 2.63 -4.52 -52.99
C ASN A 508 3.13 -5.90 -53.48
N ASN A 509 2.33 -6.96 -53.27
CA ASN A 509 2.67 -8.35 -53.64
C ASN A 509 1.73 -8.92 -54.72
N GLY A 510 0.94 -8.07 -55.36
CA GLY A 510 0.09 -8.39 -56.51
C GLY A 510 0.03 -7.16 -57.39
#